data_AF-A0A7S4IK30-F1
#
_entry.id   AF-A0A7S4IK30-F1
#
_cell.length_a   1.000
_cell.length_b   1.000
_cell.length_c   1.000
_cell.angle_alpha   90.00
_cell.angle_beta   90.00
_cell.angle_gamma   90.00
#
_symmetry.space_group_name_H-M   'P 1'
#
loop_
_entity.id
_entity.type
_entity.pdbx_description
1 polymer ?
#
loop_
_entity_poly.entity_id
_entity_poly.type
_entity_poly.pdbx_seq_one_letter_code
_entity_poly.pdbx_strand_id
1 'polypeptide(L)'
;NKSTSVPPSNVNYEHPTEEKPHPESEENQLPYRYWVDILNPTNGQIEDLQQAYGVHPLTSEDILIRGTREKLEEYSSYMYLVFNERQRVPNSNRYRDVNLNVLLFPGIIISIH
;
A
#
# COMPACT_ATOMS: atom_id res chain seq x y z
N ASN A 1 -32.87 31.20 35.27
CA ASN A 1 -33.06 31.17 33.80
C ASN A 1 -32.55 32.45 33.19
N LYS A 2 -31.60 32.31 32.24
CA LYS A 2 -30.94 33.33 31.40
C LYS A 2 -30.01 34.33 32.11
N SER A 3 -28.72 34.01 32.10
CA SER A 3 -27.65 35.00 31.91
C SER A 3 -26.79 34.56 30.74
N THR A 4 -26.83 35.35 29.68
CA THR A 4 -25.95 35.32 28.52
C THR A 4 -24.55 35.77 28.95
N SER A 5 -23.52 35.01 28.60
CA SER A 5 -22.15 35.53 28.55
C SER A 5 -21.37 34.83 27.43
N VAL A 6 -21.18 35.55 26.33
CA VAL A 6 -20.08 35.32 25.38
C VAL A 6 -18.87 36.04 25.95
N PRO A 7 -17.70 35.37 26.10
CA PRO A 7 -16.48 35.86 25.44
C PRO A 7 -15.42 34.76 25.18
N PRO A 8 -14.24 35.07 24.61
CA PRO A 8 -13.95 36.03 23.56
C PRO A 8 -13.48 35.32 22.29
N SER A 9 -13.79 35.93 21.14
CA SER A 9 -13.06 35.72 19.90
C SER A 9 -11.61 36.18 20.09
N ASN A 10 -10.70 35.22 20.31
CA ASN A 10 -9.25 35.31 20.05
C ASN A 10 -8.61 33.97 20.43
N VAL A 11 -8.85 32.95 19.60
CA VAL A 11 -7.93 31.82 19.49
C VAL A 11 -7.26 32.00 18.13
N ASN A 12 -5.99 32.41 18.15
CA ASN A 12 -5.14 32.30 16.98
C ASN A 12 -5.02 30.81 16.69
N TYR A 13 -5.84 30.31 15.77
CA TYR A 13 -5.50 29.11 15.04
C TYR A 13 -4.27 29.48 14.22
N GLU A 14 -3.09 29.12 14.69
CA GLU A 14 -1.93 29.01 13.82
C GLU A 14 -2.34 28.05 12.71
N HIS A 15 -2.67 28.62 11.55
CA HIS A 15 -2.81 27.86 10.32
C HIS A 15 -1.49 27.08 10.18
N PRO A 16 -1.51 25.75 9.98
CA PRO A 16 -0.35 25.07 9.47
C PRO A 16 0.04 25.85 8.22
N THR A 17 1.21 26.48 8.24
CA THR A 17 1.78 27.06 7.03
C THR A 17 1.68 25.97 5.99
N GLU A 18 0.94 26.23 4.91
CA GLU A 18 0.97 25.40 3.72
C GLU A 18 2.44 25.30 3.33
N GLU A 19 3.09 24.22 3.76
CA GLU A 19 4.38 23.84 3.21
C GLU A 19 4.09 23.65 1.74
N LYS A 20 4.52 24.64 0.95
CA LYS A 20 4.51 24.54 -0.50
C LYS A 20 5.14 23.19 -0.82
N PRO A 21 4.50 22.35 -1.65
CA PRO A 21 5.09 21.07 -2.01
C PRO A 21 6.53 21.32 -2.43
N HIS A 22 7.47 20.74 -1.70
CA HIS A 22 8.87 20.79 -2.06
C HIS A 22 8.94 20.23 -3.48
N PRO A 23 9.54 20.94 -4.46
CA PRO A 23 9.65 20.43 -5.81
C PRO A 23 10.69 19.31 -5.79
N GLU A 24 10.31 18.12 -5.34
CA GLU A 24 10.83 16.91 -5.93
C GLU A 24 10.47 17.02 -7.41
N SER A 25 11.50 17.23 -8.23
CA SER A 25 11.45 17.60 -9.64
C SER A 25 10.26 16.96 -10.37
N GLU A 26 9.43 17.78 -11.03
CA GLU A 26 8.29 17.34 -11.87
C GLU A 26 8.65 16.20 -12.84
N GLU A 27 9.94 16.05 -13.15
CA GLU A 27 10.55 14.99 -13.96
C GLU A 27 10.37 13.56 -13.41
N ASN A 28 10.10 13.40 -12.10
CA ASN A 28 9.95 12.08 -11.46
C ASN A 28 8.49 11.68 -11.19
N GLN A 29 7.53 12.52 -11.59
CA GLN A 29 6.12 12.19 -11.47
C GLN A 29 5.66 11.51 -12.77
N LEU A 30 5.52 10.18 -12.73
CA LEU A 30 4.82 9.48 -13.80
C LEU A 30 3.45 10.15 -13.99
N PRO A 31 3.07 10.53 -15.22
CA PRO A 31 1.83 11.27 -15.48
C PRO A 31 0.57 10.47 -15.11
N TYR A 32 0.73 9.17 -14.86
CA TYR A 32 -0.34 8.24 -14.48
C TYR A 32 0.11 7.40 -13.29
N ARG A 33 -0.83 7.14 -12.38
CA ARG A 33 -0.66 6.15 -11.30
C ARG A 33 -1.40 4.88 -11.67
N TYR A 34 -0.72 3.75 -11.59
CA TYR A 34 -1.29 2.44 -11.93
C TYR A 34 -1.58 1.63 -10.67
N TRP A 35 -2.70 0.91 -10.69
CA TRP A 35 -2.94 -0.21 -9.79
C TRP A 35 -3.08 -1.46 -10.66
N VAL A 36 -2.17 -2.40 -10.48
CA VAL A 36 -2.17 -3.70 -11.15
C VAL A 36 -2.58 -4.76 -10.12
N ASP A 37 -3.62 -5.54 -10.43
CA ASP A 37 -4.04 -6.66 -9.59
C ASP A 37 -3.76 -7.99 -10.30
N ILE A 38 -3.00 -8.86 -9.64
CA ILE A 38 -2.56 -10.15 -10.17
C ILE A 38 -3.21 -11.26 -9.35
N LEU A 39 -4.06 -12.03 -10.02
CA LEU A 39 -4.80 -13.12 -9.40
C LEU A 39 -4.15 -14.46 -9.77
N ASN A 40 -3.85 -15.28 -8.76
CA ASN A 40 -3.27 -16.61 -8.92
C ASN A 40 -2.02 -16.59 -9.84
N PRO A 41 -0.97 -15.84 -9.45
CA PRO A 41 0.22 -15.69 -10.27
C PRO A 41 0.89 -17.05 -10.50
N THR A 42 1.44 -17.22 -11.70
CA THR A 42 2.40 -18.29 -11.97
C THR A 42 3.79 -17.90 -11.45
N ASN A 43 4.63 -18.89 -11.17
CA ASN A 43 6.01 -18.64 -10.74
C ASN A 43 6.76 -17.74 -11.73
N GLY A 44 6.58 -17.98 -13.04
CA GLY A 44 7.20 -17.17 -14.09
C GLY A 44 6.78 -15.69 -14.03
N GLN A 45 5.51 -15.39 -13.73
CA GLN A 45 5.07 -14.00 -13.58
C GLN A 45 5.69 -13.30 -12.35
N ILE A 46 5.93 -14.05 -11.27
CA ILE A 46 6.63 -13.50 -10.09
C ILE A 46 8.12 -13.28 -10.41
N GLU A 47 8.75 -14.19 -11.14
CA GLU A 47 10.13 -14.03 -11.63
C GLU A 47 10.26 -12.84 -12.59
N ASP A 48 9.29 -12.65 -13.49
CA ASP A 48 9.23 -11.50 -14.40
C ASP A 48 9.11 -10.18 -13.62
N LEU A 49 8.25 -10.13 -12.59
CA LEU A 49 8.16 -8.97 -11.70
C LEU A 49 9.48 -8.70 -10.97
N GLN A 50 10.12 -9.76 -10.50
CA GLN A 50 11.41 -9.68 -9.82
C GLN A 50 12.46 -9.03 -10.72
N GLN A 51 12.58 -9.50 -11.96
CA GLN A 51 13.55 -8.99 -12.90
C GLN A 51 13.21 -7.57 -13.37
N ALA A 52 11.93 -7.29 -13.67
CA ALA A 52 11.51 -6.02 -14.26
C ALA A 52 11.57 -4.85 -13.27
N TYR A 53 11.22 -5.08 -12.00
CA TYR A 53 11.12 -4.03 -10.98
C TYR A 53 12.22 -4.12 -9.91
N GLY A 54 13.13 -5.09 -10.01
CA GLY A 54 14.21 -5.28 -9.04
C GLY A 54 13.70 -5.67 -7.65
N VAL A 55 12.62 -6.45 -7.58
CA VAL A 55 12.10 -6.98 -6.31
C VAL A 55 13.16 -7.89 -5.70
N HIS A 56 13.36 -7.80 -4.39
CA HIS A 56 14.32 -8.62 -3.69
C HIS A 56 13.93 -10.11 -3.79
N PRO A 57 14.88 -11.05 -4.03
CA PRO A 57 14.56 -12.47 -4.17
C PRO A 57 13.77 -13.08 -3.01
N LEU A 58 14.06 -12.66 -1.77
CA LEU A 58 13.30 -13.09 -0.59
C LEU A 58 11.84 -12.61 -0.60
N THR A 59 11.56 -11.42 -1.16
CA THR A 59 10.19 -10.94 -1.33
C THR A 59 9.43 -11.83 -2.32
N SER A 60 10.04 -12.18 -3.45
CA SER A 60 9.45 -13.11 -4.43
C SER A 60 9.21 -14.49 -3.83
N GLU A 61 10.18 -15.02 -3.08
CA GLU A 61 10.05 -16.29 -2.37
C GLU A 61 8.88 -16.26 -1.39
N ASP A 62 8.75 -15.20 -0.58
CA ASP A 62 7.64 -15.02 0.35
C ASP A 62 6.27 -14.97 -0.35
N ILE A 63 6.18 -14.32 -1.51
CA ILE A 63 4.95 -14.26 -2.32
C ILE A 63 4.57 -15.67 -2.80
N LEU A 64 5.55 -16.52 -3.14
CA LEU A 64 5.34 -17.87 -3.67
C LEU A 64 5.01 -18.91 -2.58
N ILE A 65 5.66 -18.84 -1.41
CA ILE A 65 5.53 -19.86 -0.34
C ILE A 65 4.13 -19.87 0.29
N ARG A 66 3.39 -18.75 0.25
CA ARG A 66 2.08 -18.53 0.91
C ARG A 66 2.14 -18.73 2.45
N GLY A 67 1.15 -18.21 3.17
CA GLY A 67 1.06 -18.32 4.64
C GLY A 67 2.01 -17.39 5.41
N THR A 68 2.54 -16.37 4.73
CA THR A 68 3.42 -15.36 5.32
C THR A 68 2.64 -14.55 6.37
N ARG A 69 3.29 -14.21 7.49
CA ARG A 69 2.68 -13.32 8.49
C ARG A 69 2.53 -11.91 7.93
N GLU A 70 1.56 -11.17 8.46
CA GLU A 70 1.41 -9.77 8.14
C GLU A 70 2.68 -9.00 8.49
N LYS A 71 3.13 -8.15 7.58
CA LYS A 71 4.37 -7.39 7.72
C LYS A 71 4.40 -6.20 6.79
N LEU A 72 5.30 -5.28 7.10
CA LEU A 72 5.75 -4.20 6.24
C LEU A 72 7.28 -4.24 6.19
N GLU A 73 7.84 -4.25 4.99
CA GLU A 73 9.27 -4.14 4.74
C GLU A 73 9.53 -2.97 3.78
N GLU A 74 10.42 -2.08 4.19
CA GLU A 74 10.84 -0.94 3.38
C GLU A 74 12.15 -1.27 2.65
N TYR A 75 12.12 -1.17 1.32
CA TYR A 75 13.30 -1.23 0.46
C TYR A 75 13.55 0.16 -0.14
N SER A 76 14.75 0.39 -0.66
CA SER A 76 15.11 1.71 -1.23
C SER A 76 14.24 2.11 -2.43
N SER A 77 13.70 1.14 -3.17
CA SER A 77 12.92 1.36 -4.40
C SER A 77 11.42 1.04 -4.27
N TYR A 78 10.99 0.35 -3.20
CA TYR A 78 9.59 -0.03 -2.99
C TYR A 78 9.31 -0.42 -1.54
N MET A 79 8.03 -0.51 -1.17
CA MET A 79 7.59 -1.13 0.08
C MET A 79 6.87 -2.44 -0.21
N TYR A 80 7.10 -3.44 0.63
CA TYR A 80 6.40 -4.72 0.59
C TYR A 80 5.47 -4.85 1.80
N LEU A 81 4.17 -5.00 1.54
CA LEU A 81 3.16 -5.21 2.55
C LEU A 81 2.53 -6.60 2.39
N VAL A 82 2.26 -7.25 3.51
CA VAL A 82 1.50 -8.49 3.57
C VAL A 82 0.34 -8.28 4.53
N PHE A 83 -0.87 -8.55 4.04
CA PHE A 83 -2.09 -8.61 4.85
C PHE A 83 -2.68 -10.02 4.80
N ASN A 84 -3.40 -10.42 5.86
CA ASN A 84 -4.22 -11.63 5.84
C ASN A 84 -5.67 -11.24 5.60
N GLU A 85 -6.20 -11.59 4.43
CA GLU A 85 -7.61 -11.43 4.11
C GLU A 85 -8.41 -12.69 4.40
N ARG A 86 -9.69 -12.49 4.76
CA ARG A 86 -10.64 -13.58 5.02
C ARG A 86 -11.50 -13.81 3.78
N GLN A 87 -11.12 -14.79 2.97
CA GLN A 87 -11.88 -15.15 1.77
C GLN A 87 -12.91 -16.23 2.08
N ARG A 88 -14.17 -16.02 1.69
CA ARG A 88 -15.20 -17.06 1.79
C ARG A 88 -14.95 -18.14 0.74
N VAL A 89 -14.94 -19.40 1.16
CA VAL A 89 -14.81 -20.52 0.22
C VAL A 89 -16.14 -20.71 -0.53
N PRO A 90 -16.14 -20.75 -1.88
CA PRO A 90 -17.35 -20.91 -2.69
C PRO A 90 -18.19 -22.09 -2.24
N ASN A 91 -19.52 -21.93 -2.26
CA ASN A 91 -20.48 -22.97 -1.85
C ASN A 91 -20.30 -23.51 -0.42
N SER A 92 -19.67 -22.75 0.48
CA SER A 92 -19.52 -23.14 1.88
C SER A 92 -19.82 -21.98 2.83
N ASN A 93 -19.94 -22.30 4.13
CA ASN A 93 -19.97 -21.31 5.21
C ASN A 93 -18.59 -21.15 5.88
N ARG A 94 -17.52 -21.62 5.22
CA ARG A 94 -16.15 -21.55 5.72
C ARG A 94 -15.41 -20.37 5.10
N TYR A 95 -14.48 -19.83 5.87
CA TYR A 95 -13.50 -18.85 5.42
C TYR A 95 -12.12 -19.49 5.40
N ARG A 96 -11.29 -19.04 4.47
CA ARG A 96 -9.86 -19.34 4.43
C ARG A 96 -9.09 -18.04 4.59
N ASP A 97 -7.94 -18.12 5.25
CA ASP A 97 -6.98 -17.03 5.27
C ASP A 97 -6.20 -17.06 3.95
N VAL A 98 -6.09 -15.91 3.30
CA VAL A 98 -5.31 -15.72 2.08
C VAL A 98 -4.39 -14.52 2.30
N ASN A 99 -3.15 -14.61 1.83
CA ASN A 99 -2.26 -13.47 1.85
C ASN A 99 -2.59 -12.54 0.70
N LEU A 100 -2.82 -11.27 1.02
CA LEU A 100 -2.73 -10.18 0.06
C LEU A 100 -1.33 -9.59 0.16
N ASN A 101 -0.54 -9.78 -0.90
CA ASN A 101 0.79 -9.21 -1.03
C ASN A 101 0.70 -7.92 -1.85
N VAL A 102 1.27 -6.83 -1.36
CA VAL A 102 1.26 -5.53 -2.04
C VAL A 102 2.68 -5.01 -2.19
N LEU A 103 3.07 -4.70 -3.42
CA LEU A 103 4.29 -3.98 -3.73
C LEU A 103 3.95 -2.53 -4.09
N LEU A 104 4.51 -1.58 -3.34
CA LEU A 104 4.31 -0.14 -3.56
C LEU A 104 5.57 0.47 -4.15
N PHE A 105 5.51 0.82 -5.44
CA PHE A 105 6.53 1.56 -6.15
C PHE A 105 6.08 3.02 -6.35
N PRO A 106 7.00 3.95 -6.65
CA PRO A 106 6.64 5.28 -7.11
C PRO A 106 5.69 5.22 -8.32
N GLY A 107 4.43 5.63 -8.11
CA GLY A 107 3.39 5.66 -9.15
C GLY A 107 2.76 4.31 -9.53
N ILE A 108 3.12 3.20 -8.90
CA ILE A 108 2.55 1.87 -9.19
C ILE A 108 2.27 1.10 -7.91
N ILE A 109 1.05 0.59 -7.78
CA ILE A 109 0.63 -0.38 -6.75
C ILE A 109 0.42 -1.72 -7.44
N ILE A 110 1.03 -2.78 -6.94
CA ILE A 110 0.82 -4.14 -7.42
C ILE A 110 0.26 -4.98 -6.28
N SER A 111 -0.98 -5.45 -6.41
CA SER A 111 -1.60 -6.43 -5.50
C SER A 111 -1.52 -7.85 -6.08
N ILE A 112 -1.26 -8.84 -5.23
CA ILE A 112 -1.04 -10.23 -5.63
C ILE A 112 -1.79 -11.18 -4.66
N HIS A 113 -2.61 -12.09 -5.20
CA HIS A 113 -3.48 -13.04 -4.48
C HIS A 113 -3.23 -14.53 -4.85
#